data_AF-A0A445BHB1-F1
#
_entry.id   AF-A0A445BHB1-F1
#
_cell.length_a   1.000
_cell.length_b   1.000
_cell.length_c   1.000
_cell.angle_alpha   90.00
_cell.angle_beta   90.00
_cell.angle_gamma   90.00
#
_symmetry.space_group_name_H-M   'P 1'
#
loop_
_entity.id
_entity.type
_entity.pdbx_description
1 polymer ?
#
loop_
_entity_poly.entity_id
_entity_poly.type
_entity_poly.pdbx_seq_one_letter_code
_entity_poly.pdbx_strand_id
1 'polypeptide(L)'
;MKLGATSNKGSREKKAGYGRRTGKEVPLGGCPLTLLPHEIWERIAARVVSASIKDLFNMQATCKVFLDAAHSSAVYKVASMAELPVVFSYDLEDCPEDGFLYRCMCRGNPAAIFPVGIREFCWMCRSVTGVDTLLEAADAGNVQARYMCAMLLLTPGVGDEAHADRGVEMYENVLAAGKIESYREFFG
;
A
#
# COMPACT_ATOMS: atom_id res chain seq x y z
N MET A 1 7.23 -12.82 -79.64
CA MET A 1 6.39 -14.03 -79.78
C MET A 1 5.61 -14.25 -78.48
N LYS A 2 4.28 -14.34 -78.61
CA LYS A 2 3.25 -14.80 -77.64
C LYS A 2 3.09 -14.02 -76.32
N LEU A 3 1.90 -13.78 -75.76
CA LEU A 3 0.47 -13.94 -76.07
C LEU A 3 -0.26 -13.11 -74.98
N GLY A 4 -1.32 -12.34 -75.30
CA GLY A 4 -2.71 -12.67 -74.91
C GLY A 4 -3.08 -12.17 -73.49
N ALA A 5 -3.97 -11.18 -73.33
CA ALA A 5 -5.42 -11.31 -73.14
C ALA A 5 -5.79 -11.91 -71.75
N THR A 6 -6.75 -11.46 -70.93
CA THR A 6 -7.94 -10.61 -71.04
C THR A 6 -8.62 -10.57 -69.66
N SER A 7 -9.39 -9.50 -69.34
CA SER A 7 -10.70 -9.52 -68.64
C SER A 7 -10.75 -10.05 -67.17
N ASN A 8 -11.50 -9.51 -66.19
CA ASN A 8 -12.79 -8.85 -66.20
C ASN A 8 -13.11 -8.28 -64.79
N LYS A 9 -14.00 -7.27 -64.77
CA LYS A 9 -15.10 -7.01 -63.79
C LYS A 9 -14.89 -7.06 -62.26
N GLY A 10 -15.33 -5.94 -61.66
CA GLY A 10 -16.19 -5.90 -60.45
C GLY A 10 -15.41 -5.98 -59.14
N SER A 11 -15.70 -5.22 -58.09
CA SER A 11 -16.94 -4.55 -57.72
C SER A 11 -16.62 -3.48 -56.67
N ARG A 12 -17.46 -2.43 -56.63
CA ARG A 12 -17.49 -1.46 -55.53
C ARG A 12 -17.95 -2.18 -54.26
N GLU A 13 -17.05 -2.38 -53.31
CA GLU A 13 -17.44 -2.70 -51.94
C GLU A 13 -17.49 -1.43 -51.09
N LYS A 14 -18.68 -1.23 -50.53
CA LYS A 14 -19.13 -0.09 -49.74
C LYS A 14 -18.40 -0.10 -48.40
N LYS A 15 -17.68 0.99 -48.07
CA LYS A 15 -17.27 1.22 -46.68
C LYS A 15 -18.53 1.48 -45.86
N ALA A 16 -18.87 0.55 -44.96
CA ALA A 16 -19.91 0.74 -43.98
C ALA A 16 -19.52 1.90 -43.06
N GLY A 17 -20.20 3.04 -43.21
CA GLY A 17 -20.09 4.16 -42.28
C GLY A 17 -20.66 3.73 -40.94
N TYR A 18 -19.80 3.65 -39.92
CA TYR A 18 -20.26 3.60 -38.54
C TYR A 18 -20.89 4.95 -38.21
N GLY A 19 -22.21 5.01 -38.33
CA GLY A 19 -23.02 6.15 -37.89
C GLY A 19 -22.79 6.35 -36.40
N ARG A 20 -22.12 7.46 -36.05
CA ARG A 20 -22.03 7.98 -34.69
C ARG A 20 -23.46 8.31 -34.28
N ARG A 21 -24.09 7.45 -33.48
CA ARG A 21 -25.37 7.78 -32.84
C ARG A 21 -25.08 8.95 -31.91
N THR A 22 -25.41 10.16 -32.34
CA THR A 22 -25.56 11.32 -31.48
C THR A 22 -26.74 11.03 -30.55
N GLY A 23 -26.43 10.34 -29.45
CA GLY A 23 -27.31 10.31 -28.30
C GLY A 23 -27.54 11.77 -27.88
N LYS A 24 -28.81 12.15 -27.75
CA LYS A 24 -29.20 13.44 -27.18
C LYS A 24 -28.46 13.61 -25.86
N GLU A 25 -27.75 14.73 -25.68
CA GLU A 25 -27.33 15.20 -24.37
C GLU A 25 -28.59 15.34 -23.52
N VAL A 26 -28.84 14.34 -22.69
CA VAL A 26 -29.64 14.52 -21.49
C VAL A 26 -28.81 15.47 -20.63
N PRO A 27 -29.38 16.58 -20.13
CA PRO A 27 -28.65 17.43 -19.20
C PRO A 27 -28.12 16.53 -18.09
N LEU A 28 -26.80 16.54 -17.85
CA LEU A 28 -26.25 15.98 -16.63
C LEU A 28 -26.93 16.71 -15.46
N GLY A 29 -28.04 16.15 -14.97
CA GLY A 29 -28.44 16.35 -13.59
C GLY A 29 -27.22 15.95 -12.78
N GLY A 30 -26.62 16.94 -12.12
CA GLY A 30 -25.31 16.80 -11.49
C GLY A 30 -25.24 15.49 -10.71
N CYS A 31 -24.14 14.73 -10.91
CA CYS A 31 -23.91 13.54 -10.12
C CYS A 31 -24.12 13.89 -8.64
N PRO A 32 -24.97 13.18 -7.88
CA PRO A 32 -25.18 13.49 -6.46
C PRO A 32 -23.86 13.48 -5.67
N LEU A 33 -22.84 12.79 -6.19
CA LEU A 33 -21.50 12.72 -5.63
C LEU A 33 -20.66 14.01 -5.79
N THR A 34 -21.01 14.90 -6.72
CA THR A 34 -20.36 16.21 -6.86
C THR A 34 -21.01 17.29 -5.98
N LEU A 35 -22.04 16.94 -5.19
CA LEU A 35 -22.68 17.87 -4.25
C LEU A 35 -21.87 18.08 -2.98
N LEU A 36 -21.07 17.09 -2.57
CA LEU A 36 -20.22 17.21 -1.39
C LEU A 36 -18.81 17.69 -1.78
N PRO A 37 -18.22 18.62 -1.01
CA PRO A 37 -16.81 18.98 -1.13
C PRO A 37 -15.89 17.76 -1.08
N HIS A 38 -14.78 17.82 -1.80
CA HIS A 38 -13.83 16.71 -1.91
C HIS A 38 -13.32 16.25 -0.54
N GLU A 39 -13.12 17.19 0.39
CA GLU A 39 -12.64 16.95 1.75
C GLU A 39 -13.60 16.07 2.55
N ILE A 40 -14.90 16.10 2.25
CA ILE A 40 -15.88 15.21 2.89
C ILE A 40 -15.68 13.78 2.39
N TRP A 41 -15.42 13.60 1.09
CA TRP A 41 -15.13 12.29 0.52
C TRP A 41 -13.82 11.71 1.05
N GLU A 42 -12.78 12.53 1.20
CA GLU A 42 -11.52 12.11 1.83
C GLU A 42 -11.75 11.63 3.26
N ARG A 43 -12.58 12.35 4.05
CA ARG A 43 -12.92 11.93 5.42
C ARG A 43 -13.71 10.63 5.47
N ILE A 44 -14.60 10.39 4.51
CA ILE A 44 -15.31 9.12 4.39
C ILE A 44 -14.33 8.01 4.05
N ALA A 45 -13.48 8.21 3.02
CA ALA A 45 -12.46 7.25 2.63
C ALA A 45 -11.48 6.94 3.78
N ALA A 46 -11.08 7.95 4.55
CA ALA A 46 -10.22 7.81 5.72
C ALA A 46 -10.88 6.91 6.81
N ARG A 47 -12.19 7.08 7.05
CA ARG A 47 -12.93 6.20 7.95
C ARG A 47 -13.04 4.78 7.41
N VAL A 48 -13.34 4.63 6.12
CA VAL A 48 -13.45 3.31 5.47
C VAL A 48 -12.13 2.56 5.59
N VAL A 49 -11.01 3.17 5.21
CA VAL A 49 -9.70 2.50 5.26
C VAL A 49 -9.21 2.22 6.68
N SER A 50 -9.60 3.03 7.66
CA SER A 50 -9.26 2.78 9.06
C SER A 50 -9.99 1.56 9.61
N ALA A 51 -11.11 1.16 8.99
CA ALA A 51 -11.84 -0.05 9.34
C ALA A 51 -11.38 -1.25 8.49
N SER A 52 -11.25 -1.08 7.17
CA SER A 52 -10.90 -2.15 6.24
C SER A 52 -10.23 -1.60 4.98
N ILE A 53 -9.06 -2.11 4.63
CA ILE A 53 -8.39 -1.80 3.35
C ILE A 53 -9.20 -2.36 2.19
N LYS A 54 -9.76 -3.57 2.35
CA LYS A 54 -10.61 -4.19 1.32
C LYS A 54 -11.80 -3.31 0.96
N ASP A 55 -12.46 -2.71 1.94
CA ASP A 55 -13.59 -1.81 1.69
C ASP A 55 -13.16 -0.53 0.97
N LEU A 56 -11.94 -0.03 1.22
CA LEU A 56 -11.40 1.09 0.45
C LEU A 56 -11.22 0.71 -1.02
N PHE A 57 -10.67 -0.48 -1.32
CA PHE A 57 -10.53 -0.93 -2.71
C PHE A 57 -11.88 -1.12 -3.39
N ASN A 58 -12.88 -1.66 -2.68
CA ASN A 58 -14.25 -1.75 -3.18
C ASN A 58 -14.82 -0.35 -3.47
N MET A 59 -14.62 0.61 -2.56
CA MET A 59 -15.04 1.99 -2.71
C MET A 59 -14.41 2.64 -3.96
N GLN A 60 -13.11 2.47 -4.18
CA GLN A 60 -12.37 2.97 -5.36
C GLN A 60 -12.95 2.45 -6.68
N ALA A 61 -13.37 1.19 -6.72
CA ALA A 61 -13.89 0.55 -7.93
C ALA A 61 -15.26 1.07 -8.38
N THR A 62 -16.00 1.79 -7.52
CA THR A 62 -17.36 2.24 -7.83
C THR A 62 -17.42 3.51 -8.68
N CYS A 63 -16.55 4.51 -8.41
CA CYS A 63 -16.60 5.78 -9.12
C CYS A 63 -15.31 6.60 -9.00
N LYS A 64 -15.14 7.54 -9.94
CA LYS A 64 -13.96 8.42 -9.99
C LYS A 64 -13.80 9.32 -8.77
N VAL A 65 -14.90 9.84 -8.21
CA VAL A 65 -14.85 10.70 -7.01
C VAL A 65 -14.24 9.94 -5.81
N PHE A 66 -14.61 8.66 -5.66
CA PHE A 66 -14.07 7.82 -4.61
C PHE A 66 -12.64 7.38 -4.88
N LEU A 67 -12.31 7.09 -6.13
CA LEU A 67 -10.93 6.83 -6.53
C LEU A 67 -10.03 8.01 -6.16
N ASP A 68 -10.43 9.22 -6.54
CA ASP A 68 -9.67 10.45 -6.26
C ASP A 68 -9.53 10.68 -4.74
N ALA A 69 -10.64 10.55 -3.99
CA ALA A 69 -10.63 10.74 -2.53
C ALA A 69 -9.78 9.70 -1.78
N ALA A 70 -9.79 8.45 -2.25
CA ALA A 70 -9.02 7.36 -1.65
C ALA A 70 -7.51 7.49 -1.88
N HIS A 71 -7.07 8.25 -2.88
CA HIS A 71 -5.66 8.54 -3.13
C HIS A 71 -5.14 9.75 -2.35
N SER A 72 -5.93 10.35 -1.46
CA SER A 72 -5.51 11.45 -0.62
C SER A 72 -4.47 11.05 0.43
N SER A 73 -3.60 11.99 0.79
CA SER A 73 -2.56 11.79 1.82
C SER A 73 -3.14 11.39 3.18
N ALA A 74 -4.31 11.92 3.53
CA ALA A 74 -4.99 11.65 4.79
C ALA A 74 -5.44 10.18 4.91
N VAL A 75 -5.86 9.55 3.82
CA VAL A 75 -6.29 8.14 3.79
C VAL A 75 -5.12 7.22 4.10
N TYR A 76 -3.97 7.41 3.44
CA TYR A 76 -2.78 6.59 3.68
C TYR A 76 -2.27 6.65 5.12
N LYS A 77 -2.40 7.81 5.79
CA LYS A 77 -1.97 8.00 7.19
C LYS A 77 -2.73 7.15 8.20
N VAL A 78 -4.00 6.84 7.92
CA VAL A 78 -4.92 6.18 8.88
C VAL A 78 -5.34 4.79 8.45
N ALA A 79 -4.81 4.30 7.34
CA ALA A 79 -5.12 2.97 6.83
C ALA A 79 -4.80 1.88 7.85
N SER A 80 -5.77 0.99 8.09
CA SER A 80 -5.58 -0.17 8.97
C SER A 80 -4.73 -1.23 8.28
N MET A 81 -3.66 -1.69 8.94
CA MET A 81 -2.83 -2.79 8.41
C MET A 81 -3.26 -4.16 8.93
N ALA A 82 -4.42 -4.28 9.60
CA ALA A 82 -4.85 -5.52 10.23
C ALA A 82 -5.13 -6.66 9.24
N GLU A 83 -5.53 -6.32 8.01
CA GLU A 83 -5.84 -7.28 6.95
C GLU A 83 -4.63 -7.64 6.08
N LEU A 84 -3.53 -6.87 6.19
CA LEU A 84 -2.32 -7.14 5.43
C LEU A 84 -1.41 -8.04 6.26
N PRO A 85 -1.18 -9.28 5.83
CA PRO A 85 -0.30 -10.17 6.58
C PRO A 85 1.13 -9.62 6.51
N VAL A 86 1.84 -9.67 7.65
CA VAL A 86 3.29 -9.44 7.69
C VAL A 86 3.95 -10.68 7.09
N VAL A 87 4.03 -10.72 5.76
CA VAL A 87 4.53 -11.88 5.02
C VAL A 87 5.98 -11.66 4.64
N PHE A 88 6.82 -12.62 5.02
CA PHE A 88 8.25 -12.69 4.71
C PHE A 88 8.56 -13.41 3.39
N SER A 89 7.54 -13.83 2.64
CA SER A 89 7.71 -14.65 1.44
C SER A 89 8.34 -13.87 0.31
N TYR A 90 9.36 -14.47 -0.29
CA TYR A 90 10.12 -14.00 -1.46
C TYR A 90 9.26 -13.81 -2.74
N ASP A 91 8.02 -14.30 -2.77
CA ASP A 91 7.14 -14.32 -3.96
C ASP A 91 6.25 -13.08 -4.17
N LEU A 92 6.47 -11.99 -3.42
CA LEU A 92 5.54 -10.83 -3.39
C LEU A 92 5.86 -9.71 -4.39
N GLU A 93 6.74 -9.95 -5.37
CA GLU A 93 7.31 -8.90 -6.24
C GLU A 93 6.29 -8.06 -7.04
N ASP A 94 5.00 -8.43 -7.09
CA ASP A 94 3.96 -7.73 -7.88
C ASP A 94 2.59 -7.56 -7.17
N CYS A 95 2.53 -7.58 -5.84
CA CYS A 95 1.27 -7.35 -5.14
C CYS A 95 0.89 -5.84 -5.12
N PRO A 96 -0.27 -5.41 -5.66
CA PRO A 96 -0.71 -4.01 -5.57
C PRO A 96 -0.84 -3.50 -4.12
N GLU A 97 -1.01 -4.42 -3.17
CA GLU A 97 -0.97 -4.20 -1.73
C GLU A 97 0.38 -3.65 -1.26
N ASP A 98 1.50 -4.04 -1.88
CA ASP A 98 2.84 -3.56 -1.51
C ASP A 98 3.01 -2.09 -1.88
N GLY A 99 2.52 -1.68 -3.06
CA GLY A 99 2.49 -0.28 -3.45
C GLY A 99 1.60 0.56 -2.52
N PHE A 100 0.51 -0.02 -2.02
CA PHE A 100 -0.33 0.64 -1.02
C PHE A 100 0.36 0.76 0.35
N LEU A 101 0.98 -0.31 0.83
CA LEU A 101 1.72 -0.37 2.09
C LEU A 101 2.87 0.64 2.11
N TYR A 102 3.68 0.69 1.04
CA TYR A 102 4.78 1.64 0.91
C TYR A 102 4.28 3.09 0.90
N ARG A 103 3.17 3.37 0.20
CA ARG A 103 2.54 4.72 0.24
C ARG A 103 2.08 5.10 1.64
N CYS A 104 1.54 4.16 2.42
CA CYS A 104 1.17 4.39 3.82
C CYS A 104 2.39 4.72 4.68
N MET A 105 3.48 3.96 4.54
CA MET A 105 4.74 4.24 5.21
C MET A 105 5.27 5.63 4.84
N CYS A 106 5.37 5.97 3.55
CA CYS A 106 5.83 7.29 3.10
C CYS A 106 4.94 8.46 3.54
N ARG A 107 3.76 8.19 4.11
CA ARG A 107 2.88 9.21 4.72
C ARG A 107 2.95 9.21 6.24
N GLY A 108 3.75 8.35 6.86
CA GLY A 108 3.96 8.28 8.30
C GLY A 108 2.87 7.48 9.01
N ASN A 109 2.29 6.46 8.36
CA ASN A 109 1.35 5.56 9.02
C ASN A 109 2.11 4.58 9.94
N PRO A 110 1.95 4.67 11.28
CA PRO A 110 2.71 3.84 12.22
C PRO A 110 2.42 2.35 12.09
N ALA A 111 1.22 1.97 11.62
CA ALA A 111 0.87 0.57 11.38
C ALA A 111 1.58 -0.02 10.17
N ALA A 112 2.02 0.82 9.21
CA ALA A 112 2.70 0.40 7.98
C ALA A 112 4.24 0.40 8.12
N ILE A 113 4.80 1.27 8.97
CA ILE A 113 6.26 1.41 9.12
C ILE A 113 6.89 0.08 9.57
N PHE A 114 6.32 -0.59 10.59
CA PHE A 114 6.88 -1.84 11.10
C PHE A 114 6.89 -2.98 10.06
N PRO A 115 5.78 -3.34 9.40
CA PRO A 115 5.79 -4.37 8.36
C PRO A 115 6.76 -4.08 7.20
N VAL A 116 6.89 -2.81 6.78
CA VAL A 116 7.85 -2.43 5.74
C VAL A 116 9.28 -2.58 6.22
N GLY A 117 9.60 -2.07 7.42
CA GLY A 117 10.93 -2.18 8.01
C GLY A 117 11.39 -3.63 8.18
N ILE A 118 10.48 -4.52 8.60
CA ILE A 118 10.75 -5.96 8.69
C ILE A 118 11.04 -6.56 7.31
N ARG A 119 10.23 -6.25 6.31
CA ARG A 119 10.40 -6.76 4.94
C ARG A 119 11.74 -6.33 4.36
N GLU A 120 12.09 -5.04 4.46
CA GLU A 120 13.37 -4.54 3.98
C GLU A 120 14.54 -5.15 4.74
N PHE A 121 14.43 -5.26 6.07
CA PHE A 121 15.45 -5.89 6.90
C PHE A 121 15.72 -7.34 6.48
N CYS A 122 14.67 -8.12 6.22
CA CYS A 122 14.76 -9.53 5.82
C CYS A 122 15.26 -9.72 4.38
N TRP A 123 14.84 -8.88 3.43
CA TRP A 123 15.23 -9.03 2.02
C TRP A 123 16.60 -8.42 1.69
N MET A 124 17.01 -7.35 2.38
CA MET A 124 18.22 -6.59 2.04
C MET A 124 19.38 -6.82 3.02
N CYS A 125 19.41 -7.96 3.74
CA CYS A 125 20.49 -8.32 4.67
C CYS A 125 20.86 -7.19 5.67
N ARG A 126 19.88 -6.67 6.42
CA ARG A 126 20.12 -5.57 7.38
C ARG A 126 20.64 -4.29 6.72
N SER A 127 20.06 -3.88 5.59
CA SER A 127 20.37 -2.56 5.03
C SER A 127 20.12 -1.48 6.08
N VAL A 128 20.94 -0.43 6.05
CA VAL A 128 20.81 0.73 6.96
C VAL A 128 19.37 1.27 6.95
N THR A 129 18.74 1.29 5.77
CA THR A 129 17.34 1.70 5.58
C THR A 129 16.34 0.85 6.36
N GLY A 130 16.49 -0.47 6.39
CA GLY A 130 15.59 -1.36 7.14
C GLY A 130 15.71 -1.16 8.65
N VAL A 131 16.93 -0.96 9.15
CA VAL A 131 17.19 -0.67 10.58
C VAL A 131 16.60 0.69 10.98
N ASP A 132 16.82 1.73 10.17
CA ASP A 132 16.27 3.06 10.42
C ASP A 132 14.74 3.05 10.45
N THR A 133 14.11 2.30 9.53
CA THR A 133 12.65 2.16 9.49
C THR A 133 12.10 1.42 10.71
N LEU A 134 12.81 0.40 11.20
CA LEU A 134 12.43 -0.29 12.45
C LEU A 134 12.56 0.62 13.67
N LEU A 135 13.61 1.45 13.72
CA LEU A 135 13.79 2.45 14.78
C LEU A 135 12.66 3.49 14.75
N GLU A 136 12.26 3.96 13.58
CA GLU A 136 11.12 4.88 13.45
C GLU A 136 9.82 4.25 13.97
N ALA A 137 9.55 2.98 13.64
CA ALA A 137 8.40 2.26 14.19
C ALA A 137 8.46 2.12 15.72
N ALA A 138 9.65 1.86 16.27
CA ALA A 138 9.86 1.74 17.71
C ALA A 138 9.61 3.07 18.42
N ASP A 139 10.09 4.18 17.86
CA ASP A 139 9.88 5.53 18.36
C ASP A 139 8.39 5.94 18.24
N ALA A 140 7.69 5.47 17.20
CA ALA A 140 6.25 5.65 17.01
C ALA A 140 5.36 4.83 17.95
N GLY A 141 5.92 3.97 18.82
CA GLY A 141 5.15 3.21 19.80
C GLY A 141 4.96 1.73 19.49
N ASN A 142 5.49 1.22 18.37
CA ASN A 142 5.30 -0.17 17.99
C ASN A 142 6.13 -1.10 18.90
N VAL A 143 5.44 -1.91 19.72
CA VAL A 143 6.07 -2.81 20.71
C VAL A 143 6.88 -3.91 20.02
N GLN A 144 6.42 -4.41 18.88
CA GLN A 144 7.13 -5.45 18.14
C GLN A 144 8.41 -4.91 17.50
N ALA A 145 8.37 -3.66 17.00
CA ALA A 145 9.57 -2.96 16.53
C ALA A 145 10.59 -2.76 17.66
N ARG A 146 10.15 -2.34 18.85
CA ARG A 146 11.02 -2.21 20.03
C ARG A 146 11.67 -3.53 20.40
N TYR A 147 10.93 -4.64 20.38
CA TYR A 147 11.50 -5.96 20.63
C TYR A 147 12.60 -6.28 19.62
N MET A 148 12.34 -6.08 18.33
CA MET A 148 13.32 -6.33 17.27
C MET A 148 14.57 -5.45 17.40
N CYS A 149 14.40 -4.15 17.61
CA CYS A 149 15.51 -3.22 17.82
C CYS A 149 16.32 -3.57 19.08
N ALA A 150 15.66 -3.92 20.18
CA ALA A 150 16.34 -4.38 21.39
C ALA A 150 17.17 -5.64 21.13
N MET A 151 16.61 -6.63 20.44
CA MET A 151 17.35 -7.84 20.07
C MET A 151 18.56 -7.52 19.19
N LEU A 152 18.42 -6.62 18.20
CA LEU A 152 19.53 -6.23 17.33
C LEU A 152 20.64 -5.49 18.10
N LEU A 153 20.28 -4.51 18.92
CA LEU A 153 21.22 -3.68 19.69
C LEU A 153 21.91 -4.45 20.81
N LEU A 154 21.24 -5.44 21.40
CA LEU A 154 21.81 -6.26 22.48
C LEU A 154 22.53 -7.51 21.97
N THR A 155 22.44 -7.84 20.68
CA THR A 155 23.15 -9.00 20.12
C THR A 155 24.65 -8.70 20.01
N PRO A 156 25.52 -9.50 20.67
CA PRO A 156 26.96 -9.32 20.59
C PRO A 156 27.47 -9.44 19.13
N GLY A 157 28.31 -8.49 18.72
CA GLY A 157 28.88 -8.45 17.36
C GLY A 157 27.90 -7.94 16.28
N VAL A 158 26.70 -7.52 16.66
CA VAL A 158 25.71 -6.87 15.77
C VAL A 158 25.41 -5.46 16.24
N GLY A 159 25.12 -5.28 17.53
CA GLY A 159 24.90 -3.97 18.13
C GLY A 159 26.21 -3.25 18.45
N ASP A 160 26.18 -1.92 18.36
CA ASP A 160 27.21 -1.06 18.94
C ASP A 160 27.00 -0.98 20.45
N GLU A 161 28.06 -1.21 21.25
CA GLU A 161 28.01 -1.08 22.71
C GLU A 161 27.57 0.32 23.15
N ALA A 162 27.85 1.35 22.35
CA ALA A 162 27.37 2.72 22.59
C ALA A 162 25.83 2.86 22.51
N HIS A 163 25.14 1.85 21.99
CA HIS A 163 23.68 1.80 21.86
C HIS A 163 23.04 0.71 22.72
N ALA A 164 23.82 0.04 23.59
CA ALA A 164 23.32 -0.98 24.50
C ALA A 164 22.24 -0.44 25.44
N ASP A 165 22.45 0.76 26.00
CA ASP A 165 21.48 1.40 26.92
C ASP A 165 20.11 1.61 26.25
N ARG A 166 20.10 2.06 24.99
CA ARG A 166 18.87 2.20 24.19
C ARG A 166 18.22 0.84 23.94
N GLY A 167 19.01 -0.19 23.70
CA GLY A 167 18.54 -1.57 23.57
C GLY A 167 17.86 -2.08 24.84
N VAL A 168 18.44 -1.81 26.02
CA VAL A 168 17.87 -2.17 27.33
C VAL A 168 16.55 -1.43 27.57
N GLU A 169 16.52 -0.12 27.33
CA GLU A 169 15.30 0.69 27.48
C GLU A 169 14.16 0.16 26.59
N MET A 170 14.45 -0.17 25.33
CA MET A 170 13.46 -0.77 24.44
C MET A 170 12.98 -2.12 24.95
N TYR A 171 13.86 -2.96 25.49
CA TYR A 171 13.49 -4.25 26.05
C TYR A 171 12.59 -4.12 27.29
N GLU A 172 12.89 -3.18 28.18
CA GLU A 172 12.05 -2.86 29.36
C GLU A 172 10.66 -2.38 28.97
N ASN A 173 10.54 -1.56 27.92
CA ASN A 173 9.24 -1.16 27.37
C ASN A 173 8.42 -2.36 26.87
N VAL A 174 9.08 -3.36 26.29
CA VAL A 174 8.41 -4.59 25.83
C VAL A 174 8.00 -5.46 27.02
N LEU A 175 8.83 -5.55 28.06
CA LEU A 175 8.51 -6.22 29.33
C LEU A 175 7.24 -5.62 29.95
N ALA A 176 7.19 -4.28 30.05
CA ALA A 176 6.04 -3.56 30.57
C ALA A 176 4.76 -3.78 29.76
N ALA A 177 4.88 -4.02 28.44
CA ALA A 177 3.74 -4.33 27.58
C ALA A 177 3.20 -5.77 27.72
N GLY A 178 3.93 -6.66 28.41
CA GLY A 178 3.46 -8.02 28.74
C GLY A 178 3.32 -8.97 27.55
N LYS A 179 3.99 -8.71 26.41
CA LYS A 179 3.83 -9.46 25.15
C LYS A 179 5.07 -10.24 24.70
N ILE A 180 6.08 -10.40 25.56
CA ILE A 180 7.38 -10.97 25.17
C ILE A 180 7.29 -12.39 24.65
N GLU A 181 6.54 -13.28 25.31
CA GLU A 181 6.48 -14.69 24.90
C GLU A 181 5.92 -14.84 23.48
N SER A 182 4.91 -14.02 23.12
CA SER A 182 4.37 -13.97 21.76
C SER A 182 5.40 -13.51 20.72
N TYR A 183 6.32 -12.61 21.08
CA TYR A 183 7.37 -12.14 20.16
C TYR A 183 8.55 -13.12 20.09
N ARG A 184 8.88 -13.80 21.20
CA ARG A 184 9.89 -14.86 21.20
C ARG A 184 9.46 -16.03 20.32
N GLU A 185 8.20 -16.45 20.36
CA GLU A 185 7.68 -17.50 19.47
C GLU A 185 7.62 -17.06 18.01
N PHE A 186 7.35 -15.78 17.74
CA PHE A 186 7.25 -15.26 16.38
C PHE A 186 8.60 -15.07 15.68
N PHE A 187 9.67 -14.81 16.45
CA PHE A 187 11.00 -14.47 15.91
C PHE A 187 12.13 -15.46 16.28
N GLY A 188 11.91 -16.38 17.21
CA GLY A 188 12.87 -17.42 17.62
C GLY A 188 12.74 -18.70 16.82
#